data_AF-A0A962M3I3-F1
#
_entry.id   AF-A0A962M3I3-F1
#
_cell.length_a   1.000
_cell.length_b   1.000
_cell.length_c   1.000
_cell.angle_alpha   90.00
_cell.angle_beta   90.00
_cell.angle_gamma   90.00
#
_symmetry.space_group_name_H-M   'P 1'
#
loop_
_entity.id
_entity.type
_entity.pdbx_description
1 polymer ?
#
loop_
_entity_poly.entity_id
_entity_poly.type
_entity_poly.pdbx_seq_one_letter_code
_entity_poly.pdbx_strand_id
1 'polypeptide(L)'
;MAANRREFLRQVGLGLIAIHTAGAIEYLSPAEARASDAYSFQVLGADERATLAALGEVLLPGCVTEGFCEFIDYQLSLPAEDCLLMLRYLDVPPPYAAFYAAGLAGLDGLANAEHKQGFARCSAEQQTALVRQISFEQPAAWQGPPSPLFYFTLRSDAVDVYYGTEAGFERLDIPYMAHITPTQPW
;
A
#
# COMPACT_ATOMS: atom_id res chain seq x y z
N MET A 1 20.48 8.52 18.98
CA MET A 1 19.75 8.03 20.16
C MET A 1 18.69 7.05 19.66
N ALA A 2 18.65 5.83 20.20
CA ALA A 2 17.67 4.83 19.75
C ALA A 2 16.26 5.25 20.21
N ALA A 3 15.30 5.33 19.30
CA ALA A 3 13.90 5.56 19.65
C ALA A 3 13.43 4.49 20.65
N ASN A 4 12.77 4.92 21.71
CA ASN A 4 12.17 4.00 22.67
C ASN A 4 11.09 3.17 21.95
N ARG A 5 11.09 1.84 22.11
CA ARG A 5 10.09 0.93 21.52
C ARG A 5 8.65 1.43 21.71
N ARG A 6 8.35 2.10 22.81
CA ARG A 6 7.03 2.68 23.12
C ARG A 6 6.68 3.89 22.26
N GLU A 7 7.68 4.68 21.90
CA GLU A 7 7.54 5.86 21.04
C GLU A 7 7.38 5.42 19.58
N PHE A 8 8.14 4.41 19.16
CA PHE A 8 7.94 3.70 17.89
C PHE A 8 6.52 3.11 17.79
N LEU A 9 6.08 2.32 18.79
CA LEU A 9 4.73 1.72 18.78
C LEU A 9 3.59 2.75 18.79
N ARG A 10 3.78 3.93 19.41
CA ARG A 10 2.78 5.01 19.40
C ARG A 10 2.66 5.67 18.03
N GLN A 11 3.77 5.81 17.31
CA GLN A 11 3.83 6.47 16.00
C GLN A 11 3.48 5.50 14.85
N VAL A 12 3.88 4.23 14.96
CA VAL A 12 3.59 3.19 13.96
C VAL A 12 2.11 2.83 13.94
N GLY A 13 1.42 2.86 15.09
CA GLY A 13 -0.04 2.68 15.15
C GLY A 13 -0.85 3.78 14.45
N LEU A 14 -0.19 4.85 13.98
CA LEU A 14 -0.77 5.95 13.21
C LEU A 14 -0.40 5.89 11.72
N GLY A 15 0.26 4.83 11.23
CA GLY A 15 0.60 4.71 9.80
C GLY A 15 1.78 5.58 9.32
N LEU A 16 2.53 6.18 10.24
CA LEU A 16 3.71 7.01 9.92
C LEU A 16 4.90 6.16 9.46
N ILE A 17 5.64 6.71 8.49
CA ILE A 17 6.86 6.14 7.92
C ILE A 17 8.08 6.70 8.66
N ALA A 18 8.88 5.83 9.25
CA ALA A 18 10.14 6.21 9.88
C ALA A 18 11.27 6.22 8.84
N ILE A 19 11.95 7.35 8.68
CA ILE A 19 13.17 7.48 7.88
C ILE A 19 14.36 7.81 8.78
N HIS A 20 15.54 7.33 8.39
CA HIS A 20 16.80 7.59 9.09
C HIS A 20 17.63 8.62 8.32
N THR A 21 17.70 9.85 8.83
CA THR A 21 18.50 10.95 8.25
C THR A 21 19.56 11.41 9.27
N ALA A 22 20.83 11.45 8.86
CA ALA A 22 21.94 12.02 9.65
C ALA A 22 22.01 11.64 11.16
N GLY A 23 21.59 10.42 11.53
CA GLY A 23 21.61 9.93 12.92
C GLY A 23 20.36 10.24 13.76
N ALA A 24 19.32 10.84 13.17
CA ALA A 24 17.98 11.01 13.73
C ALA A 24 16.97 10.09 13.03
N ILE A 25 15.84 9.86 13.70
CA ILE A 25 14.65 9.21 13.11
C ILE A 25 13.62 10.32 12.90
N GLU A 26 13.22 10.53 11.66
CA GLU A 26 12.12 11.41 11.28
C GLU A 26 10.90 10.55 10.94
N TYR A 27 9.72 11.02 11.31
CA TYR A 27 8.46 10.38 10.99
C TYR A 27 7.74 11.25 9.95
N LEU A 28 7.38 10.63 8.83
CA LEU A 28 6.67 11.26 7.74
C LEU A 28 5.31 10.58 7.57
N SER A 29 4.30 11.33 7.17
CA SER A 29 3.12 10.72 6.56
C SER A 29 3.51 9.98 5.28
N PRO A 30 2.70 9.04 4.78
CA PRO A 30 2.93 8.46 3.46
C PRO A 30 3.00 9.51 2.35
N ALA A 31 2.15 10.54 2.40
CA ALA A 31 2.15 11.63 1.44
C ALA A 31 3.44 12.48 1.51
N GLU A 32 3.95 12.75 2.72
CA GLU A 32 5.23 13.43 2.92
C GLU A 32 6.41 12.58 2.46
N ALA A 33 6.39 11.27 2.76
CA ALA A 33 7.42 10.34 2.30
C ALA A 33 7.49 10.31 0.77
N ARG A 34 6.34 10.31 0.10
CA ARG A 34 6.26 10.43 -1.35
C ARG A 34 6.87 11.72 -1.89
N ALA A 35 6.61 12.85 -1.23
CA ALA A 35 7.13 14.15 -1.63
C ALA A 35 8.60 14.37 -1.24
N SER A 36 9.18 13.47 -0.45
CA SER A 36 10.51 13.60 0.13
C SER A 36 11.58 12.87 -0.69
N ASP A 37 12.65 13.58 -1.03
CA ASP A 37 13.86 12.97 -1.62
C ASP A 37 14.59 12.02 -0.65
N ALA A 38 14.23 12.03 0.64
CA ALA A 38 14.86 11.21 1.66
C ALA A 38 14.25 9.79 1.76
N TYR A 39 13.05 9.57 1.22
CA TYR A 39 12.45 8.24 1.22
C TYR A 39 13.07 7.36 0.12
N SER A 40 13.44 6.13 0.49
CA SER A 40 13.97 5.15 -0.43
C SER A 40 13.24 3.82 -0.25
N PHE A 41 12.67 3.33 -1.35
CA PHE A 41 12.00 2.03 -1.38
C PHE A 41 12.96 0.90 -1.02
N GLN A 42 12.55 0.06 -0.08
CA GLN A 42 13.39 -1.00 0.49
C GLN A 42 13.04 -2.39 -0.04
N VAL A 43 11.76 -2.62 -0.38
CA VAL A 43 11.23 -3.93 -0.74
C VAL A 43 10.82 -3.97 -2.22
N LEU A 44 10.06 -2.98 -2.68
CA LEU A 44 9.47 -2.97 -4.01
C LEU A 44 10.43 -2.46 -5.08
N GLY A 45 10.63 -3.28 -6.10
CA GLY A 45 11.38 -2.94 -7.31
C GLY A 45 10.66 -1.91 -8.18
N ALA A 46 11.37 -1.33 -9.15
CA ALA A 46 10.82 -0.26 -9.99
C ALA A 46 9.55 -0.67 -10.77
N ASP A 47 9.54 -1.88 -11.33
CA ASP A 47 8.39 -2.40 -12.08
C ASP A 47 7.21 -2.72 -11.15
N GLU A 48 7.47 -3.33 -9.98
CA GLU A 48 6.45 -3.60 -8.96
C GLU A 48 5.77 -2.31 -8.48
N ARG A 49 6.56 -1.24 -8.27
CA ARG A 49 6.03 0.08 -7.91
C ARG A 49 5.15 0.68 -9.01
N ALA A 50 5.55 0.54 -10.27
CA ALA A 50 4.76 1.04 -11.39
C ALA A 50 3.42 0.30 -11.48
N THR A 51 3.43 -1.02 -11.32
CA THR A 51 2.23 -1.86 -11.31
C THR A 51 1.35 -1.58 -10.10
N LEU A 52 1.94 -1.42 -8.90
CA LEU A 52 1.23 -1.06 -7.68
C LEU A 52 0.58 0.33 -7.78
N ALA A 53 1.29 1.33 -8.32
CA ALA A 53 0.74 2.67 -8.51
C ALA A 53 -0.44 2.66 -9.50
N ALA A 54 -0.28 2.00 -10.64
CA ALA A 54 -1.35 1.87 -11.62
C ALA A 54 -2.57 1.14 -11.03
N LEU A 55 -2.34 0.07 -10.25
CA LEU A 55 -3.41 -0.67 -9.60
C LEU A 55 -4.10 0.19 -8.55
N GLY A 56 -3.34 0.90 -7.72
CA GLY A 56 -3.85 1.82 -6.72
C GLY A 56 -4.81 2.85 -7.30
N GLU A 57 -4.44 3.50 -8.40
CA GLU A 57 -5.30 4.48 -9.08
C GLU A 57 -6.62 3.87 -9.61
N VAL A 58 -6.61 2.60 -10.03
CA VAL A 58 -7.83 1.90 -10.45
C VAL A 58 -8.70 1.53 -9.24
N LEU A 59 -8.09 1.13 -8.13
CA LEU A 59 -8.80 0.73 -6.92
C LEU A 59 -9.42 1.93 -6.18
N LEU A 60 -8.66 3.01 -6.09
CA LEU A 60 -9.04 4.24 -5.43
C LEU A 60 -8.27 5.43 -6.03
N PRO A 61 -8.89 6.20 -6.94
CA PRO A 61 -8.25 7.34 -7.56
C PRO A 61 -7.73 8.34 -6.53
N GLY A 62 -6.47 8.76 -6.69
CA GLY A 62 -5.79 9.70 -5.80
C GLY A 62 -5.01 9.05 -4.64
N CYS A 63 -5.17 7.75 -4.37
CA CYS A 63 -4.41 7.11 -3.29
C CYS A 63 -2.90 7.14 -3.50
N VAL A 64 -2.42 7.17 -4.75
CA VAL A 64 -0.99 7.26 -5.02
C VAL A 64 -0.45 8.63 -4.61
N THR A 65 -1.22 9.71 -4.78
CA THR A 65 -0.84 11.06 -4.31
C THR A 65 -0.71 11.11 -2.79
N GLU A 66 -1.53 10.36 -2.07
CA GLU A 66 -1.47 10.25 -0.60
C GLU A 66 -0.37 9.28 -0.11
N GLY A 67 0.50 8.78 -1.00
CA GLY A 67 1.65 7.97 -0.61
C GLY A 67 1.39 6.47 -0.48
N PHE A 68 0.39 5.94 -1.18
CA PHE A 68 0.04 4.51 -1.11
C PHE A 68 1.22 3.56 -1.38
N CYS A 69 2.08 3.85 -2.36
CA CYS A 69 3.20 2.97 -2.69
C CYS A 69 4.24 2.95 -1.57
N GLU A 70 4.54 4.12 -1.01
CA GLU A 70 5.49 4.35 0.06
C GLU A 70 5.00 3.69 1.36
N PHE A 71 3.69 3.78 1.64
CA PHE A 71 3.08 3.05 2.74
C PHE A 71 3.27 1.54 2.60
N ILE A 72 2.88 0.95 1.46
CA ILE A 72 3.01 -0.50 1.26
C ILE A 72 4.47 -0.96 1.39
N ASP A 73 5.42 -0.29 0.73
CA ASP A 73 6.84 -0.65 0.82
C ASP A 73 7.38 -0.55 2.25
N TYR A 74 7.05 0.52 2.97
CA TYR A 74 7.46 0.68 4.36
C TYR A 74 6.86 -0.43 5.23
N GLN A 75 5.56 -0.71 5.13
CA GLN A 75 4.92 -1.77 5.92
C GLN A 75 5.50 -3.16 5.62
N LEU A 76 5.89 -3.42 4.37
CA LEU A 76 6.56 -4.67 4.00
C LEU A 76 7.99 -4.78 4.55
N SER A 77 8.63 -3.65 4.86
CA SER A 77 9.97 -3.61 5.49
C SER A 77 9.94 -3.87 7.01
N LEU A 78 8.76 -3.72 7.64
CA LEU A 78 8.60 -3.90 9.08
C LEU A 78 8.50 -5.38 9.50
N PRO A 79 8.82 -5.71 10.77
CA PRO A 79 8.42 -6.97 11.37
C PRO A 79 6.91 -7.22 11.22
N ALA A 80 6.52 -8.48 11.02
CA ALA A 80 5.13 -8.83 10.75
C ALA A 80 4.16 -8.43 11.89
N GLU A 81 4.65 -8.42 13.13
CA GLU A 81 3.90 -7.98 14.31
C GLU A 81 3.68 -6.47 14.40
N ASP A 82 4.44 -5.68 13.64
CA ASP A 82 4.38 -4.21 13.63
C ASP A 82 3.73 -3.65 12.36
N CYS A 83 3.60 -4.48 11.31
CA CYS A 83 2.96 -4.13 10.05
C CYS A 83 1.44 -3.86 10.20
N LEU A 84 0.93 -2.87 9.47
CA LEU A 84 -0.48 -2.45 9.47
C LEU A 84 -1.27 -2.93 8.25
N LEU A 85 -0.67 -3.72 7.35
CA LEU A 85 -1.33 -4.20 6.14
C LEU A 85 -2.56 -5.05 6.48
N MET A 86 -3.63 -4.90 5.70
CA MET A 86 -4.86 -5.68 5.82
C MET A 86 -4.57 -7.19 5.86
N LEU A 87 -3.58 -7.65 5.08
CA LEU A 87 -3.17 -9.05 5.00
C LEU A 87 -2.89 -9.69 6.36
N ARG A 88 -2.37 -8.92 7.32
CA ARG A 88 -2.08 -9.37 8.69
C ARG A 88 -3.32 -9.90 9.42
N TYR A 89 -4.50 -9.42 9.06
CA TYR A 89 -5.77 -9.78 9.70
C TYR A 89 -6.51 -10.91 8.98
N LEU A 90 -5.92 -11.49 7.92
CA LEU A 90 -6.57 -12.47 7.03
C LEU A 90 -6.00 -13.89 7.17
N ASP A 91 -5.38 -14.22 8.31
CA ASP A 91 -4.77 -15.52 8.60
C ASP A 91 -3.72 -16.00 7.56
N VAL A 92 -3.16 -15.07 6.78
CA VAL A 92 -2.05 -15.36 5.87
C VAL A 92 -0.74 -15.32 6.67
N PRO A 93 0.08 -16.38 6.62
CA PRO A 93 1.32 -16.39 7.38
C PRO A 93 2.35 -15.41 6.80
N PRO A 94 3.12 -14.69 7.64
CA PRO A 94 4.27 -13.92 7.19
C PRO A 94 5.39 -14.85 6.67
N PRO A 95 6.33 -14.34 5.84
CA PRO A 95 6.52 -12.94 5.46
C PRO A 95 5.55 -12.47 4.35
N TYR A 96 5.03 -11.24 4.49
CA TYR A 96 4.00 -10.71 3.58
C TYR A 96 4.53 -10.27 2.22
N ALA A 97 5.81 -9.90 2.10
CA ALA A 97 6.39 -9.42 0.84
C ALA A 97 6.18 -10.40 -0.34
N ALA A 98 6.27 -11.70 -0.08
CA ALA A 98 6.05 -12.73 -1.11
C ALA A 98 4.62 -12.72 -1.66
N PHE A 99 3.61 -12.41 -0.83
CA PHE A 99 2.22 -12.29 -1.27
C PHE A 99 2.05 -11.12 -2.24
N TYR A 100 2.60 -9.94 -1.88
CA TYR A 100 2.47 -8.73 -2.69
C TYR A 100 3.26 -8.86 -4.01
N ALA A 101 4.51 -9.32 -3.95
CA ALA A 101 5.33 -9.54 -5.14
C ALA A 101 4.67 -10.55 -6.10
N ALA A 102 4.17 -11.68 -5.58
CA ALA A 102 3.50 -12.68 -6.41
C ALA A 102 2.17 -12.17 -7.01
N GLY A 103 1.40 -11.37 -6.28
CA GLY A 103 0.17 -10.78 -6.80
C GLY A 103 0.42 -9.71 -7.87
N LEU A 104 1.42 -8.85 -7.67
CA LEU A 104 1.83 -7.85 -8.68
C LEU A 104 2.34 -8.53 -9.95
N ALA A 105 3.21 -9.55 -9.80
CA ALA A 105 3.67 -10.36 -10.93
C ALA A 105 2.52 -11.12 -11.62
N GLY A 106 1.55 -11.61 -10.86
CA GLY A 106 0.34 -12.25 -11.38
C GLY A 106 -0.50 -11.31 -12.23
N LEU A 107 -0.67 -10.06 -11.78
CA LEU A 107 -1.39 -9.02 -12.52
C LEU A 107 -0.65 -8.61 -13.79
N ASP A 108 0.66 -8.41 -13.73
CA ASP A 108 1.48 -8.13 -14.91
C ASP A 108 1.48 -9.30 -15.90
N GLY A 109 1.54 -10.54 -15.41
CA GLY A 109 1.45 -11.75 -16.23
C GLY A 109 0.10 -11.87 -16.94
N LEU A 110 -0.99 -11.58 -16.23
CA LEU A 110 -2.34 -11.55 -16.80
C LEU A 110 -2.46 -10.46 -17.88
N ALA A 111 -2.01 -9.24 -17.59
CA ALA A 111 -1.99 -8.14 -18.56
C ALA A 111 -1.16 -8.49 -19.80
N ASN A 112 -0.01 -9.15 -19.62
CA ASN A 112 0.82 -9.59 -20.74
C ASN A 112 0.12 -10.67 -21.58
N ALA A 113 -0.54 -11.63 -20.94
CA ALA A 113 -1.28 -12.69 -21.63
C ALA A 113 -2.37 -12.10 -22.53
N GLU A 114 -3.17 -11.16 -22.03
CA GLU A 114 -4.34 -10.60 -22.70
C GLU A 114 -4.03 -9.42 -23.64
N HIS A 115 -3.03 -8.59 -23.30
CA HIS A 115 -2.76 -7.33 -24.00
C HIS A 115 -1.30 -7.18 -24.48
N LYS A 116 -0.43 -8.17 -24.26
CA LYS A 116 0.97 -8.19 -24.70
C LYS A 116 1.86 -7.08 -24.12
N GLN A 117 1.47 -6.55 -22.97
CA GLN A 117 2.21 -5.52 -22.24
C GLN A 117 1.95 -5.62 -20.73
N GLY A 118 2.82 -5.03 -19.92
CA GLY A 118 2.62 -4.98 -18.46
C GLY A 118 1.42 -4.10 -18.08
N PHE A 119 0.84 -4.38 -16.93
CA PHE A 119 -0.39 -3.76 -16.44
C PHE A 119 -0.27 -2.24 -16.34
N ALA A 120 0.87 -1.73 -15.85
CA ALA A 120 1.13 -0.29 -15.75
C ALA A 120 1.13 0.43 -17.12
N ARG A 121 1.27 -0.29 -18.23
CA ARG A 121 1.27 0.26 -19.60
C ARG A 121 -0.07 0.11 -20.31
N CYS A 122 -1.01 -0.66 -19.75
CA CYS A 122 -2.38 -0.80 -20.24
C CYS A 122 -3.14 0.52 -20.25
N SER A 123 -4.11 0.64 -21.17
CA SER A 123 -5.05 1.77 -21.13
C SER A 123 -5.90 1.72 -19.87
N ALA A 124 -6.51 2.83 -19.49
CA ALA A 124 -7.38 2.89 -18.31
C ALA A 124 -8.54 1.88 -18.38
N GLU A 125 -9.10 1.67 -19.58
CA GLU A 125 -10.17 0.70 -19.82
C GLU A 125 -9.67 -0.74 -19.64
N GLN A 126 -8.48 -1.05 -20.16
CA GLN A 126 -7.85 -2.36 -20.01
C GLN A 126 -7.51 -2.65 -18.54
N GLN A 127 -6.92 -1.68 -17.84
CA GLN A 127 -6.61 -1.81 -16.42
C GLN A 127 -7.88 -2.06 -15.60
N THR A 128 -8.95 -1.29 -15.85
CA THR A 128 -10.25 -1.46 -15.19
C THR A 128 -10.85 -2.84 -15.46
N ALA A 129 -10.78 -3.32 -16.71
CA ALA A 129 -11.29 -4.64 -17.08
C ALA A 129 -10.55 -5.77 -16.35
N LEU A 130 -9.21 -5.72 -16.33
CA LEU A 130 -8.38 -6.68 -15.63
C LEU A 130 -8.64 -6.67 -14.12
N VAL A 131 -8.73 -5.48 -13.51
CA VAL A 131 -9.03 -5.34 -12.07
C VAL A 131 -10.42 -5.91 -11.72
N ARG A 132 -11.41 -5.66 -12.57
CA ARG A 132 -12.76 -6.24 -12.41
C ARG A 132 -12.76 -7.77 -12.52
N GLN A 133 -11.91 -8.33 -13.36
CA GLN A 133 -11.79 -9.78 -13.52
C GLN A 133 -11.21 -10.41 -12.25
N ILE A 134 -10.09 -9.88 -11.73
CA ILE A 134 -9.44 -10.41 -10.53
C ILE A 134 -10.26 -10.20 -9.25
N SER A 135 -11.22 -9.28 -9.23
CA SER A 135 -12.04 -9.00 -8.05
C SER A 135 -13.10 -10.06 -7.75
N PHE A 136 -13.51 -10.85 -8.75
CA PHE A 136 -14.56 -11.86 -8.59
C PHE A 136 -14.14 -13.25 -9.05
N GLU A 137 -13.19 -13.35 -9.99
CA GLU A 137 -12.80 -14.60 -10.62
C GLU A 137 -11.33 -14.93 -10.34
N GLN A 138 -10.94 -16.15 -10.70
CA GLN A 138 -9.56 -16.62 -10.73
C GLN A 138 -9.16 -16.84 -12.20
N PRO A 139 -8.59 -15.84 -12.89
CA PRO A 139 -8.24 -15.96 -14.31
C PRO A 139 -7.27 -17.12 -14.55
N ALA A 140 -7.44 -17.86 -15.65
CA ALA A 140 -6.60 -19.02 -15.94
C ALA A 140 -5.11 -18.69 -16.12
N ALA A 141 -4.79 -17.48 -16.60
CA ALA A 141 -3.42 -16.99 -16.74
C ALA A 141 -2.84 -16.39 -15.45
N TRP A 142 -3.65 -16.23 -14.40
CA TRP A 142 -3.20 -15.70 -13.13
C TRP A 142 -2.30 -16.70 -12.40
N GLN A 143 -1.17 -16.19 -11.90
CA GLN A 143 -0.26 -16.93 -11.06
C GLN A 143 0.02 -16.10 -9.81
N GLY A 144 -0.10 -16.70 -8.63
CA GLY A 144 0.11 -15.99 -7.37
C GLY A 144 -0.96 -16.35 -6.33
N PRO A 145 -1.18 -15.50 -5.31
CA PRO A 145 -2.24 -15.72 -4.34
C PRO A 145 -3.63 -15.71 -5.00
N PRO A 146 -4.69 -16.19 -4.32
CA PRO A 146 -6.05 -16.08 -4.83
C PRO A 146 -6.36 -14.64 -5.27
N SER A 147 -6.73 -14.44 -6.53
CA SER A 147 -6.83 -13.10 -7.12
C SER A 147 -7.85 -12.19 -6.42
N PRO A 148 -9.03 -12.68 -5.96
CA PRO A 148 -9.94 -11.84 -5.18
C PRO A 148 -9.39 -11.45 -3.81
N LEU A 149 -8.54 -12.30 -3.20
CA LEU A 149 -7.88 -12.00 -1.93
C LEU A 149 -6.83 -10.90 -2.11
N PHE A 150 -6.04 -10.97 -3.18
CA PHE A 150 -5.07 -9.92 -3.53
C PHE A 150 -5.76 -8.59 -3.82
N TYR A 151 -6.84 -8.60 -4.61
CA TYR A 151 -7.69 -7.44 -4.87
C TYR A 151 -8.23 -6.84 -3.57
N PHE A 152 -8.83 -7.66 -2.71
CA PHE A 152 -9.41 -7.20 -1.46
C PHE A 152 -8.36 -6.53 -0.56
N THR A 153 -7.20 -7.18 -0.41
CA THR A 153 -6.11 -6.70 0.43
C THR A 153 -5.64 -5.31 0.00
N LEU A 154 -5.25 -5.16 -1.28
CA LEU A 154 -4.74 -3.88 -1.76
C LEU A 154 -5.80 -2.77 -1.79
N ARG A 155 -7.06 -3.13 -2.06
CA ARG A 155 -8.15 -2.16 -2.00
C ARG A 155 -8.34 -1.63 -0.58
N SER A 156 -8.32 -2.53 0.41
CA SER A 156 -8.43 -2.17 1.81
C SER A 156 -7.26 -1.29 2.25
N ASP A 157 -6.02 -1.68 1.92
CA ASP A 157 -4.83 -0.88 2.25
C ASP A 157 -4.92 0.53 1.61
N ALA A 158 -5.40 0.64 0.37
CA ALA A 158 -5.58 1.93 -0.29
C ALA A 158 -6.64 2.80 0.40
N VAL A 159 -7.73 2.20 0.87
CA VAL A 159 -8.76 2.89 1.65
C VAL A 159 -8.20 3.36 2.99
N ASP A 160 -7.39 2.55 3.67
CA ASP A 160 -6.77 2.93 4.94
C ASP A 160 -5.84 4.13 4.75
N VAL A 161 -4.95 4.10 3.74
CA VAL A 161 -4.06 5.24 3.43
C VAL A 161 -4.84 6.49 3.05
N TYR A 162 -5.87 6.36 2.22
CA TYR A 162 -6.57 7.52 1.69
C TYR A 162 -7.60 8.08 2.66
N TYR A 163 -8.36 7.26 3.38
CA TYR A 163 -9.48 7.73 4.22
C TYR A 163 -9.26 7.55 5.72
N GLY A 164 -8.23 6.83 6.14
CA GLY A 164 -7.95 6.63 7.56
C GLY A 164 -7.40 7.88 8.27
N THR A 165 -6.87 8.85 7.51
CA THR A 165 -6.22 10.07 8.02
C THR A 165 -7.24 11.14 8.41
N GLU A 166 -6.83 12.13 9.21
CA GLU A 166 -7.68 13.31 9.51
C GLU A 166 -8.11 14.03 8.23
N ALA A 167 -7.17 14.19 7.29
CA ALA A 167 -7.44 14.76 5.96
C ALA A 167 -8.41 13.89 5.14
N GLY A 168 -8.35 12.56 5.30
CA GLY A 168 -9.27 11.62 4.69
C GLY A 168 -10.71 11.76 5.19
N PHE A 169 -10.88 11.94 6.51
CA PHE A 169 -12.18 12.21 7.12
C PHE A 169 -12.73 13.58 6.69
N GLU A 170 -11.87 14.61 6.62
CA GLU A 170 -12.24 15.92 6.08
C GLU A 170 -12.75 15.83 4.63
N ARG A 171 -12.08 15.03 3.77
CA ARG A 171 -12.52 14.78 2.39
C ARG A 171 -13.91 14.14 2.30
N LEU A 172 -14.33 13.40 3.32
CA LEU A 172 -15.65 12.76 3.38
C LEU A 172 -16.73 13.65 4.00
N ASP A 173 -16.38 14.85 4.49
CA ASP A 173 -17.25 15.70 5.30
C ASP A 173 -17.78 14.96 6.55
N ILE A 174 -16.94 14.12 7.15
CA ILE A 174 -17.25 13.36 8.36
C ILE A 174 -16.34 13.83 9.50
N PRO A 175 -16.87 14.15 10.69
CA PRO A 175 -16.03 14.52 11.83
C PRO A 175 -15.04 13.41 12.19
N TYR A 176 -13.75 13.74 12.28
CA TYR A 176 -12.74 12.85 12.82
C TYR A 176 -12.96 12.69 14.33
N MET A 177 -13.69 11.64 14.73
CA MET A 177 -14.06 11.38 16.12
C MET A 177 -12.94 10.67 16.88
N ALA A 178 -11.79 11.32 17.01
CA ALA A 178 -10.68 10.79 17.79
C ALA A 178 -11.10 10.63 19.27
N HIS A 179 -11.23 9.39 19.73
CA HIS A 179 -11.37 9.11 21.17
C HIS A 179 -10.10 9.47 21.94
N ILE A 180 -8.94 9.43 21.27
CA ILE A 180 -7.65 9.96 21.72
C ILE A 180 -7.03 10.67 20.52
N THR A 181 -6.87 11.98 20.60
CA THR A 181 -6.27 12.78 19.52
C THR A 181 -4.81 12.37 19.31
N PRO A 182 -4.37 12.08 18.07
CA PRO A 182 -2.98 11.84 17.75
C PRO A 182 -2.13 13.06 18.14
N THR A 183 -0.91 12.84 18.67
CA THR A 183 0.02 13.94 18.96
C THR A 183 0.73 14.48 17.72
N GLN A 184 0.64 13.76 16.59
CA GLN A 184 1.12 14.17 15.28
C GLN A 184 0.08 13.78 14.22
N PRO A 185 -0.15 14.64 13.22
CA PRO A 185 -1.06 14.33 12.12
C PRO A 185 -0.56 13.12 11.33
N TRP A 186 -1.50 12.27 10.90
CA TRP A 186 -1.26 11.20 9.94
C TRP A 186 -1.22 11.77 8.53
#